data_AF-A0A3B9GS18-F1
#
_entry.id   AF-A0A3B9GS18-F1
#
_cell.length_a   1.000
_cell.length_b   1.000
_cell.length_c   1.000
_cell.angle_alpha   90.00
_cell.angle_beta   90.00
_cell.angle_gamma   90.00
#
_symmetry.space_group_name_H-M   'P 1'
#
loop_
_entity.id
_entity.type
_entity.pdbx_description
1 polymer ?
#
loop_
_entity_poly.entity_id
_entity_poly.type
_entity_poly.pdbx_seq_one_letter_code
_entity_poly.pdbx_strand_id
1 'polypeptide(L)'
;MFSKELEELIDAALADGALTDKERLILHKRAQAEGVDADELDIIINGRLAKLKKQEVAQAQPLPKPISNEKYGNILKCPSCGAQVVGGSAVCPECGYAFTDVKANSSVEKLLEKLDEFNRRQETRNDSRSAIGGIAHFYGKSLGLDNTFKHKMEIISTFPVPNTRADLLEFLTMIQLRADSTGPKNGMNFSSQDENLSYGYWLLYTNCINKAKISFAKDKDFEPYFAAYEAKLAKTKGFIGFLKCNPRLAIGSICLSVLVIFYICFFIFII
;
A
#
# COMPACT_ATOMS: atom_id res chain seq x y z
N MET A 1 -49.48 -24.20 -9.18
CA MET A 1 -48.60 -25.16 -8.49
C MET A 1 -48.17 -26.17 -9.52
N PHE A 2 -46.90 -26.53 -9.55
CA PHE A 2 -46.35 -27.42 -10.58
C PHE A 2 -46.86 -28.84 -10.38
N SER A 3 -46.72 -29.68 -11.40
CA SER A 3 -46.98 -31.11 -11.21
C SER A 3 -45.98 -31.66 -10.19
N LYS A 4 -46.39 -32.72 -9.47
CA LYS A 4 -45.53 -33.38 -8.49
C LYS A 4 -44.21 -33.87 -9.12
N GLU A 5 -44.27 -34.30 -10.38
CA GLU A 5 -43.10 -34.77 -11.14
C GLU A 5 -42.12 -33.64 -11.45
N LEU A 6 -42.63 -32.46 -11.81
CA LEU A 6 -41.79 -31.28 -12.06
C LEU A 6 -41.17 -30.74 -10.76
N GLU A 7 -41.90 -30.79 -9.64
CA GLU A 7 -41.35 -30.40 -8.34
C GLU A 7 -40.21 -31.33 -7.89
N GLU A 8 -40.38 -32.65 -8.03
CA GLU A 8 -39.34 -33.64 -7.72
C GLU A 8 -38.10 -33.44 -8.61
N LEU A 9 -38.29 -33.11 -9.89
CA LEU A 9 -37.20 -32.83 -10.81
C LEU A 9 -36.44 -31.54 -10.46
N ILE A 10 -37.16 -30.49 -10.03
CA ILE A 10 -36.56 -29.25 -9.53
C ILE A 10 -35.73 -29.53 -8.28
N ASP A 11 -36.26 -30.29 -7.32
CA ASP A 11 -35.56 -30.58 -6.07
C ASP A 11 -34.32 -31.47 -6.30
N ALA A 12 -34.39 -32.42 -7.23
CA ALA A 12 -33.23 -33.22 -7.64
C ALA A 12 -32.14 -32.36 -8.30
N ALA A 13 -32.52 -31.41 -9.17
CA ALA A 13 -31.59 -30.51 -9.85
C ALA A 13 -31.01 -29.41 -8.94
N LEU A 14 -31.62 -29.16 -7.77
CA LEU A 14 -31.14 -28.19 -6.78
C LEU A 14 -30.40 -28.85 -5.61
N ALA A 15 -30.31 -30.18 -5.59
CA ALA A 15 -29.72 -30.95 -4.49
C ALA A 15 -28.22 -30.68 -4.29
N ASP A 16 -27.51 -30.29 -5.35
CA ASP A 16 -26.09 -29.94 -5.35
C ASP A 16 -25.84 -28.45 -5.06
N GLY A 17 -26.89 -27.65 -4.88
CA GLY A 17 -26.82 -26.21 -4.58
C GLY A 17 -26.44 -25.33 -5.77
N ALA A 18 -26.31 -25.88 -6.99
CA ALA A 18 -25.90 -25.15 -8.18
C ALA A 18 -26.59 -25.67 -9.44
N LEU A 19 -27.41 -24.82 -10.07
CA LEU A 19 -28.08 -25.18 -11.31
C LEU A 19 -27.18 -24.93 -12.53
N THR A 20 -26.89 -25.96 -13.32
CA THR A 20 -26.16 -25.81 -14.58
C THR A 20 -27.06 -25.41 -15.74
N ASP A 21 -26.49 -24.82 -16.80
CA ASP A 21 -27.23 -24.38 -17.99
C ASP A 21 -27.98 -25.54 -18.69
N LYS A 22 -27.43 -26.76 -18.61
CA LYS A 22 -28.04 -27.97 -19.19
C LYS A 22 -29.26 -28.43 -18.40
N GLU A 23 -29.19 -28.40 -17.07
CA GLU A 23 -30.31 -28.74 -16.19
C GLU A 23 -31.43 -27.72 -16.32
N ARG A 24 -31.07 -26.44 -16.39
CA ARG A 24 -32.04 -25.37 -16.65
C ARG A 24 -32.81 -25.60 -17.95
N LEU A 25 -32.12 -25.96 -19.03
CA LEU A 25 -32.76 -26.26 -20.31
C LEU A 25 -33.72 -27.46 -20.24
N ILE A 26 -33.35 -28.51 -19.49
CA ILE A 26 -34.20 -29.70 -19.30
C ILE A 26 -35.46 -29.33 -18.52
N LEU A 27 -35.33 -28.53 -17.46
CA LEU A 27 -36.44 -28.04 -16.65
C LEU A 27 -37.40 -27.19 -17.49
N HIS A 28 -36.91 -26.27 -18.32
CA HIS A 28 -37.76 -25.49 -19.22
C HIS A 28 -38.49 -26.35 -20.25
N LYS A 29 -37.84 -27.36 -20.84
CA LYS A 29 -38.49 -28.28 -21.79
C LYS A 29 -39.62 -29.07 -21.13
N ARG A 30 -39.40 -29.53 -19.90
CA ARG A 30 -40.42 -30.27 -19.13
C ARG A 30 -41.57 -29.36 -18.69
N ALA A 31 -41.26 -28.16 -18.22
CA ALA A 31 -42.25 -27.14 -17.86
C ALA A 31 -43.12 -26.75 -19.06
N GLN A 32 -42.53 -26.54 -20.24
CA GLN A 32 -43.27 -26.27 -21.48
C GLN A 32 -44.20 -27.43 -21.86
N ALA A 33 -43.77 -28.69 -21.69
CA ALA A 33 -44.61 -29.86 -21.95
C ALA A 33 -45.81 -29.96 -20.97
N GLU A 34 -45.69 -29.35 -19.80
CA GLU A 34 -46.75 -29.26 -18.79
C GLU A 34 -47.55 -27.96 -18.86
N GLY A 35 -47.27 -27.10 -19.85
CA GLY A 35 -47.97 -25.82 -20.04
C GLY A 35 -47.59 -24.75 -19.03
N VAL A 36 -46.43 -24.86 -18.39
CA VAL A 36 -45.88 -23.89 -17.43
C VAL A 36 -44.99 -22.88 -18.15
N ASP A 37 -45.12 -21.61 -17.78
CA ASP A 37 -44.32 -20.52 -18.32
C ASP A 37 -42.85 -20.59 -17.88
N ALA A 38 -41.94 -20.26 -18.80
CA ALA A 38 -40.50 -20.37 -18.57
C ALA A 38 -39.99 -19.32 -17.55
N ASP A 39 -40.53 -18.11 -17.57
CA ASP A 39 -40.11 -17.02 -16.69
C ASP A 39 -40.64 -17.27 -15.27
N GLU A 40 -41.85 -17.80 -15.14
CA GLU A 40 -42.40 -18.22 -13.84
C GLU A 40 -41.56 -19.32 -13.18
N LEU A 41 -41.11 -20.31 -13.95
CA LEU A 41 -40.24 -21.38 -13.47
C LEU A 41 -38.92 -20.82 -12.92
N ASP A 42 -38.31 -19.88 -13.64
CA ASP A 42 -37.05 -19.26 -13.25
C ASP A 42 -37.17 -18.47 -11.94
N ILE A 43 -38.27 -17.76 -11.72
CA ILE A 43 -38.52 -17.05 -10.45
C ILE A 43 -38.53 -18.04 -9.28
N ILE A 44 -39.19 -19.19 -9.44
CA ILE A 44 -39.29 -20.20 -8.38
C ILE A 44 -37.95 -20.90 -8.13
N ILE A 45 -37.24 -21.30 -9.19
CA ILE A 45 -35.92 -21.93 -9.10
C ILE A 45 -34.95 -21.01 -8.36
N ASN A 46 -34.87 -19.73 -8.76
CA ASN A 46 -34.01 -18.74 -8.11
C ASN A 46 -34.41 -18.51 -6.65
N GLY A 47 -35.72 -18.49 -6.35
CA GLY A 47 -36.24 -18.39 -4.98
C GLY A 47 -35.86 -19.58 -4.10
N ARG A 48 -35.88 -20.82 -4.64
CA ARG A 48 -35.44 -22.03 -3.93
C ARG A 48 -33.93 -22.02 -3.70
N LEU A 49 -33.14 -21.67 -4.72
CA LEU A 49 -31.68 -21.50 -4.62
C LEU A 49 -31.28 -20.48 -3.56
N ALA A 50 -31.98 -19.34 -3.49
CA ALA A 50 -31.73 -18.32 -2.47
C ALA A 50 -32.06 -18.81 -1.05
N LYS A 51 -33.13 -19.62 -0.89
CA LYS A 51 -33.46 -20.25 0.39
C LYS A 51 -32.41 -21.26 0.84
N LEU A 52 -31.92 -22.11 -0.08
CA LEU A 52 -30.86 -23.08 0.19
C LEU A 52 -29.57 -22.36 0.62
N LYS A 53 -29.12 -21.36 -0.13
CA LYS A 53 -27.94 -20.55 0.25
C LYS A 53 -28.12 -19.86 1.59
N LYS A 54 -29.31 -19.35 1.91
CA LYS A 54 -29.60 -18.72 3.21
C LYS A 54 -29.58 -19.74 4.36
N GLN A 55 -29.99 -20.99 4.11
CA GLN A 55 -29.94 -22.10 5.07
C GLN A 55 -28.52 -22.63 5.26
N GLU A 56 -27.71 -22.75 4.21
CA GLU A 56 -26.28 -23.07 4.30
C GLU A 56 -25.53 -22.02 5.11
N VAL A 57 -25.80 -20.72 4.90
CA VAL A 57 -25.22 -19.63 5.70
C VAL A 57 -25.71 -19.66 7.16
N ALA A 58 -26.87 -20.25 7.44
CA ALA A 58 -27.40 -20.41 8.78
C ALA A 58 -26.90 -21.69 9.50
N GLN A 59 -26.49 -22.71 8.76
CA GLN A 59 -26.04 -24.02 9.28
C GLN A 59 -24.53 -24.24 9.20
N ALA A 60 -23.80 -23.46 8.40
CA ALA A 60 -22.36 -23.34 8.51
C ALA A 60 -22.03 -22.76 9.89
N GLN A 61 -21.34 -23.55 10.71
CA GLN A 61 -20.85 -23.14 12.02
C GLN A 61 -20.22 -21.74 11.91
N PRO A 62 -20.65 -20.76 12.73
CA PRO A 62 -19.98 -19.48 12.74
C PRO A 62 -18.57 -19.72 13.32
N LEU A 63 -17.55 -19.61 12.47
CA LEU A 63 -16.30 -18.99 12.90
C LEU A 63 -16.67 -17.76 13.71
N PRO A 64 -16.08 -17.53 14.89
CA PRO A 64 -16.58 -16.56 15.85
C PRO A 64 -16.67 -15.18 15.20
N LYS A 65 -17.89 -14.79 14.85
CA LYS A 65 -18.18 -13.41 14.45
C LYS A 65 -17.87 -12.55 15.68
N PRO A 66 -17.05 -11.50 15.56
CA PRO A 66 -16.77 -10.64 16.68
C PRO A 66 -18.10 -10.07 17.18
N ILE A 67 -18.29 -10.13 18.49
CA ILE A 67 -19.46 -9.63 19.21
C ILE A 67 -19.58 -8.13 18.87
N SER A 68 -20.39 -7.79 17.89
CA SER A 68 -20.75 -6.40 17.59
C SER A 68 -21.75 -5.95 18.62
N ASN A 69 -21.26 -5.47 19.77
CA ASN A 69 -22.07 -4.65 20.66
C ASN A 69 -22.31 -3.32 19.94
N GLU A 70 -23.50 -3.13 19.37
CA GLU A 70 -23.90 -1.93 18.59
C GLU A 70 -23.81 -0.61 19.36
N LYS A 71 -23.49 -0.64 20.66
CA LYS A 71 -23.30 0.53 21.52
C LYS A 71 -21.84 0.90 21.79
N TYR A 72 -20.90 0.01 21.52
CA TYR A 72 -19.46 0.24 21.66
C TYR A 72 -18.77 -0.43 20.47
N GLY A 73 -18.29 0.38 19.52
CA GLY A 73 -17.61 -0.11 18.32
C GLY A 73 -16.62 -1.23 18.63
N ASN A 74 -16.56 -2.24 17.76
CA ASN A 74 -15.83 -3.50 17.89
C ASN A 74 -14.69 -3.44 18.93
N ILE A 75 -14.99 -3.90 20.14
CA ILE A 75 -14.04 -3.91 21.24
C ILE A 75 -13.06 -5.07 20.99
N LEU A 76 -11.88 -4.76 20.48
CA LEU A 76 -10.81 -5.73 20.34
C LEU A 76 -10.11 -5.90 21.69
N LYS A 77 -9.88 -7.14 22.10
CA LYS A 77 -9.09 -7.47 23.31
C LYS A 77 -7.71 -7.95 22.90
N CYS A 78 -6.69 -7.55 23.63
CA CYS A 78 -5.34 -8.07 23.41
C CYS A 78 -5.29 -9.56 23.76
N PRO A 79 -4.78 -10.45 22.88
CA PRO A 79 -4.68 -11.87 23.18
C PRO A 79 -3.60 -12.19 24.23
N SER A 80 -2.66 -11.29 24.49
CA SER A 80 -1.58 -11.49 25.48
C SER A 80 -1.98 -11.06 26.89
N CYS A 81 -2.60 -9.89 27.06
CA CYS A 81 -2.94 -9.36 28.38
C CYS A 81 -4.44 -9.16 28.65
N GLY A 82 -5.31 -9.39 27.66
CA GLY A 82 -6.75 -9.19 27.80
C GLY A 82 -7.20 -7.73 27.81
N ALA A 83 -6.28 -6.75 27.73
CA ALA A 83 -6.60 -5.33 27.73
C ALA A 83 -7.46 -4.93 26.53
N GLN A 84 -8.32 -3.95 26.74
CA GLN A 84 -9.15 -3.37 25.69
C GLN A 84 -8.27 -2.52 24.77
N VAL A 85 -8.17 -2.90 23.49
CA VAL A 85 -7.38 -2.17 22.51
C VAL A 85 -8.28 -1.51 21.48
N VAL A 86 -7.96 -0.26 21.16
CA VAL A 86 -8.63 0.46 20.07
C VAL A 86 -8.21 -0.19 18.75
N GLY A 87 -9.17 -0.50 17.89
CA GLY A 87 -8.91 -1.08 16.57
C GLY A 87 -7.94 -0.23 15.75
N GLY A 88 -6.91 -0.88 15.19
CA GLY A 88 -5.86 -0.23 14.40
C GLY A 88 -4.53 -0.02 15.12
N SER A 89 -4.44 -0.27 16.44
CA SER A 89 -3.14 -0.25 17.12
C SER A 89 -2.30 -1.47 16.73
N ALA A 90 -1.08 -1.23 16.27
CA ALA A 90 -0.10 -2.26 15.90
C ALA A 90 0.40 -3.08 17.09
N VAL A 91 0.39 -2.45 18.26
CA VAL A 91 0.93 -2.97 19.52
C VAL A 91 -0.06 -2.67 20.63
N CYS A 92 -0.20 -3.60 21.57
CA CYS A 92 -0.97 -3.37 22.78
C CYS A 92 -0.24 -2.35 23.68
N PRO A 93 -0.87 -1.23 24.08
CA PRO A 93 -0.25 -0.23 24.94
C PRO A 93 0.07 -0.74 26.35
N GLU A 94 -0.69 -1.74 26.82
CA GLU A 94 -0.55 -2.28 28.18
C GLU A 94 0.58 -3.32 28.30
N CYS A 95 0.77 -4.17 27.29
CA CYS A 95 1.70 -5.31 27.39
C CYS A 95 2.76 -5.40 26.28
N GLY A 96 2.72 -4.52 25.28
CA GLY A 96 3.68 -4.56 24.18
C GLY A 96 3.46 -5.69 23.16
N TYR A 97 2.35 -6.45 23.24
CA TYR A 97 2.05 -7.51 22.27
C TYR A 97 1.78 -6.93 20.88
N ALA A 98 2.50 -7.41 19.87
CA ALA A 98 2.34 -7.03 18.48
C ALA A 98 1.26 -7.87 17.80
N PHE A 99 0.25 -7.21 17.23
CA PHE A 99 -0.84 -7.92 16.53
C PHE A 99 -0.38 -8.39 15.15
N THR A 100 -0.55 -9.69 14.89
CA THR A 100 -0.21 -10.36 13.62
C THR A 100 -1.50 -10.81 12.93
N ASP A 101 -2.37 -9.88 12.53
CA ASP A 101 -3.63 -10.30 11.90
C ASP A 101 -3.40 -10.73 10.44
N VAL A 102 -3.91 -11.94 10.14
CA VAL A 102 -3.50 -12.81 9.03
C VAL A 102 -4.26 -12.45 7.75
N LYS A 103 -3.68 -11.53 6.97
CA LYS A 103 -3.77 -11.52 5.51
C LYS A 103 -2.48 -10.90 4.95
N ALA A 104 -1.38 -11.61 5.17
CA ALA A 104 -0.06 -11.26 4.70
C ALA A 104 0.03 -11.40 3.17
N ASN A 105 -0.56 -10.46 2.44
CA ASN A 105 0.12 -9.97 1.25
C ASN A 105 1.12 -8.96 1.78
N SER A 106 2.41 -9.31 1.74
CA SER A 106 3.50 -8.43 2.19
C SER A 106 3.26 -7.05 1.56
N SER A 107 3.37 -5.98 2.34
CA SER A 107 3.15 -4.63 1.79
C SER A 107 4.15 -4.32 0.66
N VAL A 108 5.28 -5.04 0.66
CA VAL A 108 6.26 -5.10 -0.44
C VAL A 108 5.61 -5.57 -1.75
N GLU A 109 4.96 -6.73 -1.77
CA GLU A 109 4.30 -7.27 -2.99
C GLU A 109 3.29 -6.29 -3.56
N LYS A 110 2.44 -5.69 -2.70
CA LYS A 110 1.44 -4.71 -3.12
C LYS A 110 2.05 -3.45 -3.74
N LEU A 111 3.19 -3.00 -3.23
CA LEU A 111 3.90 -1.86 -3.80
C LEU A 111 4.46 -2.22 -5.18
N LEU A 112 5.07 -3.40 -5.31
CA LEU A 112 5.60 -3.88 -6.59
C LEU A 112 4.49 -4.06 -7.62
N GLU A 113 3.37 -4.69 -7.24
CA GLU A 113 2.19 -4.86 -8.09
C GLU A 113 1.66 -3.50 -8.60
N LYS A 114 1.59 -2.47 -7.74
CA LYS A 114 1.17 -1.12 -8.17
C LYS A 114 2.14 -0.48 -9.17
N LEU A 115 3.43 -0.73 -9.02
CA LEU A 115 4.45 -0.22 -9.96
C LEU A 115 4.38 -0.96 -11.30
N ASP A 116 4.22 -2.28 -11.27
CA ASP A 116 4.09 -3.12 -12.46
C ASP A 116 2.81 -2.81 -13.22
N GLU A 117 1.70 -2.61 -12.50
CA GLU A 117 0.44 -2.18 -13.11
C GLU A 117 0.59 -0.83 -13.81
N PHE A 118 1.30 0.12 -13.19
CA PHE A 118 1.60 1.41 -13.81
C PHE A 118 2.45 1.25 -15.08
N ASN A 119 3.51 0.42 -15.03
CA ASN A 119 4.35 0.14 -16.19
C ASN A 119 3.52 -0.45 -17.36
N ARG A 120 2.69 -1.46 -17.09
CA ARG A 120 1.82 -2.09 -18.09
C ARG A 120 0.81 -1.11 -18.70
N ARG A 121 0.26 -0.20 -17.89
CA ARG A 121 -0.62 0.87 -18.39
C ARG A 121 0.12 1.85 -19.32
N GLN A 122 1.40 2.09 -19.10
CA GLN A 122 2.20 2.97 -19.95
C GLN A 122 2.61 2.28 -21.26
N GLU A 123 2.92 0.98 -21.22
CA GLU A 123 3.21 0.17 -22.41
C GLU A 123 2.01 0.14 -23.37
N THR A 124 0.81 -0.21 -22.87
CA THR A 124 -0.41 -0.24 -23.70
C THR A 124 -0.75 1.11 -24.34
N ARG A 125 -0.48 2.22 -23.62
CA ARG A 125 -0.61 3.59 -24.16
C ARG A 125 0.43 3.89 -25.23
N ASN A 126 1.63 3.34 -25.15
CA ASN A 126 2.67 3.52 -26.16
C ASN A 126 2.36 2.70 -27.43
N ASP A 127 1.89 1.47 -27.28
CA ASP A 127 1.56 0.60 -28.41
C ASP A 127 0.35 1.13 -29.21
N SER A 128 -0.57 1.82 -28.54
CA SER A 128 -1.75 2.44 -29.16
C SER A 128 -1.48 3.79 -29.83
N ARG A 129 -0.24 4.31 -29.80
CA ARG A 129 0.09 5.63 -30.38
C ARG A 129 0.35 5.53 -31.88
N SER A 130 -0.26 6.44 -32.63
CA SER A 130 0.10 6.71 -34.04
C SER A 130 1.59 7.06 -34.17
N ALA A 131 2.19 6.83 -35.34
CA ALA A 131 3.60 7.12 -35.63
C ALA A 131 4.03 8.54 -35.21
N ILE A 132 3.17 9.54 -35.43
CA ILE A 132 3.42 10.94 -35.00
C ILE A 132 3.42 11.06 -33.47
N GLY A 133 2.51 10.36 -32.78
CA GLY A 133 2.45 10.30 -31.32
C GLY A 133 3.64 9.56 -30.71
N GLY A 134 4.17 8.54 -31.38
CA GLY A 134 5.39 7.83 -30.98
C GLY A 134 6.63 8.71 -31.04
N ILE A 135 6.78 9.49 -32.12
CA ILE A 135 7.90 10.44 -32.29
C ILE A 135 7.80 11.57 -31.25
N ALA A 136 6.62 12.17 -31.07
CA ALA A 136 6.41 13.20 -30.05
C ALA A 136 6.69 12.70 -28.63
N HIS A 137 6.30 11.46 -28.31
CA HIS A 137 6.61 10.82 -27.04
C HIS A 137 8.09 10.54 -26.86
N PHE A 138 8.80 10.07 -27.91
CA PHE A 138 10.24 9.86 -27.87
C PHE A 138 11.00 11.18 -27.61
N TYR A 139 10.65 12.25 -28.32
CA TYR A 139 11.21 13.58 -28.08
C TYR A 139 10.85 14.12 -26.69
N GLY A 140 9.59 13.96 -26.25
CA GLY A 140 9.16 14.36 -24.91
C GLY A 140 9.89 13.60 -23.80
N LYS A 141 10.09 12.30 -23.96
CA LYS A 141 10.85 11.45 -23.04
C LYS A 141 12.33 11.83 -23.02
N SER A 142 12.93 12.09 -24.20
CA SER A 142 14.33 12.53 -24.33
C SER A 142 14.58 13.91 -23.70
N LEU A 143 13.58 14.79 -23.72
CA LEU A 143 13.65 16.13 -23.12
C LEU A 143 13.20 16.16 -21.65
N GLY A 144 12.83 15.02 -21.06
CA GLY A 144 12.33 14.95 -19.68
C GLY A 144 10.98 15.64 -19.46
N LEU A 145 10.21 15.84 -20.53
CA LEU A 145 8.85 16.40 -20.48
C LEU A 145 7.80 15.35 -20.07
N ASP A 146 8.19 14.08 -19.96
CA ASP A 146 7.29 13.01 -19.54
C ASP A 146 7.17 12.93 -18.01
N ASN A 147 5.93 12.93 -17.51
CA ASN A 147 5.62 12.85 -16.09
C ASN A 147 5.62 11.41 -15.56
N THR A 148 6.00 10.41 -16.36
CA THR A 148 6.03 8.99 -15.98
C THR A 148 6.83 8.75 -14.69
N PHE A 149 8.07 9.26 -14.61
CA PHE A 149 8.91 9.09 -13.41
C PHE A 149 8.34 9.80 -12.18
N LYS A 150 7.73 10.97 -12.38
CA LYS A 150 7.03 11.72 -11.33
C LYS A 150 5.87 10.92 -10.74
N HIS A 151 5.04 10.29 -11.58
CA HIS A 151 3.92 9.46 -11.14
C HIS A 151 4.40 8.21 -10.39
N LYS A 152 5.46 7.55 -10.86
CA LYS A 152 6.03 6.40 -10.14
C LYS A 152 6.50 6.78 -8.73
N MET A 153 7.18 7.91 -8.59
CA MET A 153 7.57 8.41 -7.27
C MET A 153 6.36 8.79 -6.41
N GLU A 154 5.30 9.34 -7.00
CA GLU A 154 4.06 9.63 -6.29
C GLU A 154 3.44 8.34 -5.76
N ILE A 155 3.36 7.29 -6.58
CA ILE A 155 2.89 5.96 -6.16
C ILE A 155 3.70 5.44 -4.97
N ILE A 156 5.04 5.56 -5.02
CA ILE A 156 5.93 5.09 -3.95
C ILE A 156 5.73 5.93 -2.68
N SER A 157 5.85 7.26 -2.78
CA SER A 157 5.85 8.16 -1.63
C SER A 157 4.51 8.23 -0.90
N THR A 158 3.40 7.98 -1.62
CA THR A 158 2.03 7.96 -1.07
C THR A 158 1.56 6.56 -0.69
N PHE A 159 2.40 5.53 -0.87
CA PHE A 159 2.03 4.16 -0.56
C PHE A 159 1.68 4.02 0.94
N PRO A 160 0.59 3.31 1.29
CA PRO A 160 0.16 3.16 2.67
C PRO A 160 1.19 2.42 3.51
N VAL A 161 1.56 3.00 4.66
CA VAL A 161 2.56 2.41 5.55
C VAL A 161 1.99 1.19 6.27
N PRO A 162 2.70 0.05 6.29
CA PRO A 162 2.35 -1.15 7.06
C PRO A 162 1.96 -0.85 8.51
N ASN A 163 0.97 -1.56 9.02
CA ASN A 163 0.54 -1.44 10.42
C ASN A 163 1.16 -2.51 11.33
N THR A 164 1.48 -3.70 10.82
CA THR A 164 2.01 -4.77 11.67
C THR A 164 3.51 -4.61 11.89
N ARG A 165 4.01 -5.07 13.04
CA ARG A 165 5.43 -5.00 13.39
C ARG A 165 6.33 -5.69 12.36
N ALA A 166 5.97 -6.95 12.02
CA ALA A 166 6.75 -7.78 11.12
C ALA A 166 6.80 -7.21 9.69
N ASP A 167 5.65 -6.81 9.15
CA ASP A 167 5.56 -6.22 7.82
C ASP A 167 6.29 -4.87 7.77
N LEU A 168 6.23 -4.05 8.83
CA LEU A 168 6.98 -2.80 8.88
C LEU A 168 8.50 -3.02 8.87
N LEU A 169 9.03 -4.02 9.59
CA LEU A 169 10.45 -4.36 9.58
C LEU A 169 10.91 -4.86 8.21
N GLU A 170 10.16 -5.77 7.60
CA GLU A 170 10.45 -6.29 6.25
C GLU A 170 10.40 -5.16 5.22
N PHE A 171 9.37 -4.32 5.29
CA PHE A 171 9.20 -3.19 4.39
C PHE A 171 10.33 -2.17 4.54
N LEU A 172 10.73 -1.82 5.77
CA LEU A 172 11.88 -0.96 6.05
C LEU A 172 13.18 -1.54 5.47
N THR A 173 13.38 -2.85 5.60
CA THR A 173 14.55 -3.56 5.05
C THR A 173 14.64 -3.44 3.53
N MET A 174 13.49 -3.53 2.85
CA MET A 174 13.41 -3.43 1.39
C MET A 174 13.62 -2.00 0.89
N ILE A 175 12.98 -1.01 1.52
CA ILE A 175 13.02 0.38 1.05
C ILE A 175 14.31 1.09 1.42
N GLN A 176 14.97 0.74 2.54
CA GLN A 176 16.17 1.45 3.00
C GLN A 176 17.33 1.41 1.99
N LEU A 177 17.43 0.33 1.20
CA LEU A 177 18.48 0.14 0.20
C LEU A 177 18.25 1.01 -1.05
N ARG A 178 17.00 1.34 -1.34
CA ARG A 178 16.59 2.18 -2.48
C ARG A 178 16.43 3.65 -2.11
N ALA A 179 16.23 3.94 -0.82
CA ALA A 179 15.97 5.27 -0.30
C ALA A 179 17.24 6.13 -0.24
N ASP A 180 17.25 7.23 -1.00
CA ASP A 180 18.27 8.27 -0.93
C ASP A 180 17.66 9.68 -0.79
N SER A 181 18.07 10.38 0.26
CA SER A 181 17.66 11.75 0.55
C SER A 181 18.22 12.78 -0.46
N THR A 182 19.32 12.43 -1.14
CA THR A 182 19.94 13.29 -2.17
C THR A 182 19.50 12.96 -3.59
N GLY A 183 18.56 12.01 -3.75
CA GLY A 183 18.02 11.62 -5.04
C GLY A 183 17.27 12.73 -5.79
N PRO A 184 17.04 12.57 -7.10
CA PRO A 184 16.33 13.55 -7.90
C PRO A 184 14.84 13.61 -7.54
N LYS A 185 14.32 14.82 -7.31
CA LYS A 185 12.93 15.04 -6.90
C LYS A 185 11.89 14.83 -8.01
N ASN A 186 12.34 14.78 -9.26
CA ASN A 186 11.52 14.53 -10.45
C ASN A 186 11.75 13.14 -11.05
N GLY A 187 12.56 12.29 -10.38
CA GLY A 187 12.76 10.90 -10.77
C GLY A 187 13.69 10.70 -11.96
N MET A 188 14.30 11.79 -12.45
CA MET A 188 15.18 11.80 -13.61
C MET A 188 16.62 12.00 -13.18
N ASN A 189 17.51 11.15 -13.71
CA ASN A 189 18.95 11.34 -13.58
C ASN A 189 19.46 12.14 -14.78
N PHE A 190 19.90 13.38 -14.55
CA PHE A 190 20.34 14.28 -15.63
C PHE A 190 21.59 13.76 -16.36
N SER A 191 22.42 12.95 -15.68
CA SER A 191 23.65 12.38 -16.25
C SER A 191 23.46 11.11 -17.08
N SER A 192 22.39 10.32 -16.86
CA SER A 192 22.27 9.00 -17.51
C SER A 192 20.91 8.71 -18.14
N GLN A 193 19.95 9.64 -18.13
CA GLN A 193 18.56 9.43 -18.59
C GLN A 193 17.85 8.22 -17.95
N ASP A 194 18.46 7.60 -16.94
CA ASP A 194 17.88 6.47 -16.23
C ASP A 194 16.84 6.91 -15.21
N GLU A 195 15.90 6.00 -14.96
CA GLU A 195 14.92 6.12 -13.89
C GLU A 195 15.61 6.11 -12.53
N ASN A 196 15.43 7.18 -11.75
CA ASN A 196 15.96 7.24 -10.40
C ASN A 196 14.86 7.63 -9.41
N LEU A 197 14.21 6.62 -8.85
CA LEU A 197 13.10 6.79 -7.89
C LEU A 197 13.56 6.93 -6.43
N SER A 198 14.86 7.07 -6.18
CA SER A 198 15.44 6.99 -4.84
C SER A 198 14.86 8.00 -3.85
N TYR A 199 14.50 9.19 -4.33
CA TYR A 199 13.84 10.21 -3.51
C TYR A 199 12.40 9.82 -3.12
N GLY A 200 11.66 9.18 -4.02
CA GLY A 200 10.33 8.64 -3.71
C GLY A 200 10.40 7.58 -2.62
N TYR A 201 11.36 6.66 -2.73
CA TYR A 201 11.65 5.67 -1.68
C TYR A 201 12.10 6.31 -0.37
N TRP A 202 12.83 7.42 -0.41
CA TRP A 202 13.21 8.18 0.78
C TRP A 202 12.01 8.78 1.52
N LEU A 203 11.04 9.34 0.80
CA LEU A 203 9.81 9.86 1.42
C LEU A 203 9.00 8.73 2.08
N LEU A 204 8.84 7.60 1.38
CA LEU A 204 8.18 6.43 1.92
C LEU A 204 8.91 5.87 3.15
N TYR A 205 10.24 5.77 3.09
CA TYR A 205 11.09 5.37 4.21
C TYR A 205 10.91 6.31 5.41
N THR A 206 10.88 7.62 5.17
CA THR A 206 10.61 8.62 6.20
C THR A 206 9.26 8.41 6.88
N ASN A 207 8.21 8.15 6.10
CA ASN A 207 6.88 7.85 6.64
C ASN A 207 6.88 6.58 7.50
N CYS A 208 7.57 5.53 7.05
CA CYS A 208 7.73 4.29 7.80
C CYS A 208 8.49 4.50 9.11
N ILE A 209 9.59 5.25 9.08
CA ILE A 209 10.38 5.59 10.27
C ILE A 209 9.58 6.42 11.26
N ASN A 210 8.83 7.43 10.80
CA ASN A 210 8.00 8.25 11.67
C ASN A 210 6.93 7.42 12.37
N LYS A 211 6.28 6.51 11.63
CA LYS A 211 5.34 5.57 12.23
C LYS A 211 6.02 4.63 13.22
N ALA A 212 7.19 4.09 12.86
CA ALA A 212 7.96 3.24 13.75
C ALA A 212 8.35 3.95 15.05
N LYS A 213 8.76 5.22 14.98
CA LYS A 213 9.06 6.06 16.15
C LYS A 213 7.83 6.28 17.03
N ILE A 214 6.63 6.37 16.46
CA ILE A 214 5.38 6.58 17.23
C ILE A 214 4.88 5.26 17.84
N SER A 215 4.83 4.19 17.04
CA SER A 215 4.22 2.91 17.43
C SER A 215 5.17 1.94 18.12
N PHE A 216 6.48 2.05 17.90
CA PHE A 216 7.51 1.09 18.31
C PHE A 216 8.76 1.74 18.92
N ALA A 217 8.62 2.91 19.56
CA ALA A 217 9.76 3.69 20.11
C ALA A 217 10.71 2.91 21.04
N LYS A 218 10.18 1.93 21.79
CA LYS A 218 10.92 1.15 22.81
C LYS A 218 11.45 -0.18 22.27
N ASP A 219 11.18 -0.49 21.02
CA ASP A 219 11.51 -1.77 20.41
C ASP A 219 12.94 -1.73 19.82
N LYS A 220 13.79 -2.62 20.32
CA LYS A 220 15.23 -2.67 19.98
C LYS A 220 15.48 -2.99 18.51
N ASP A 221 14.58 -3.75 17.87
CA ASP A 221 14.77 -4.17 16.48
C ASP A 221 14.68 -2.98 15.50
N PHE A 222 14.05 -1.86 15.91
CA PHE A 222 13.95 -0.65 15.11
C PHE A 222 15.12 0.34 15.32
N GLU A 223 15.92 0.18 16.37
CA GLU A 223 17.05 1.07 16.68
C GLU A 223 18.04 1.24 15.51
N PRO A 224 18.46 0.17 14.79
CA PRO A 224 19.38 0.29 13.66
C PRO A 224 18.81 1.18 12.54
N TYR A 225 17.50 1.08 12.28
CA TYR A 225 16.82 1.86 11.25
C TYR A 225 16.73 3.34 11.63
N PHE A 226 16.47 3.63 12.92
CA PHE A 226 16.49 5.00 13.42
C PHE A 226 17.88 5.62 13.29
N ALA A 227 18.93 4.90 13.72
CA ALA A 227 20.31 5.37 13.60
C ALA A 227 20.70 5.61 12.13
N ALA A 228 20.36 4.68 11.23
CA ALA A 228 20.61 4.81 9.79
C ALA A 228 19.86 6.01 9.18
N TYR A 229 18.62 6.25 9.60
CA TYR A 229 17.82 7.39 9.14
C TYR A 229 18.43 8.73 9.57
N GLU A 230 18.82 8.86 10.85
CA GLU A 230 19.47 10.08 11.35
C GLU A 230 20.82 10.34 10.65
N ALA A 231 21.60 9.28 10.41
CA ALA A 231 22.86 9.38 9.67
C ALA A 231 22.64 9.88 8.22
N LYS A 232 21.56 9.41 7.55
CA LYS A 232 21.18 9.90 6.21
C LYS A 232 20.73 11.37 6.25
N LEU A 233 19.94 11.77 7.25
CA LEU A 233 19.52 13.17 7.44
C LEU A 233 20.71 14.12 7.70
N ALA A 234 21.72 13.67 8.44
CA ALA A 234 22.92 14.46 8.70
C ALA A 234 23.68 14.78 7.39
N LYS A 235 23.71 13.84 6.44
CA LYS A 235 24.34 14.05 5.13
C LYS A 235 23.60 15.09 4.28
N THR A 236 22.26 15.11 4.31
CA THR A 236 21.44 16.04 3.52
C THR A 236 21.59 17.50 3.97
N LYS A 237 21.94 17.72 5.24
CA LYS A 237 22.12 19.06 5.82
C LYS A 237 23.41 19.77 5.36
N GLY A 238 24.38 19.07 4.78
CA GLY A 238 25.64 19.64 4.25
C GLY A 238 26.45 20.43 5.31
N PHE A 239 27.49 21.14 4.85
CA PHE A 239 28.34 21.99 5.72
C PHE A 239 27.54 23.12 6.42
N ILE A 240 26.52 23.65 5.74
CA ILE A 240 25.66 24.73 6.24
C ILE A 240 24.76 24.24 7.39
N GLY A 241 24.20 23.04 7.31
CA GLY A 241 23.41 22.46 8.39
C GLY A 241 24.27 21.88 9.51
N PHE A 242 25.52 21.44 9.23
CA PHE A 242 26.51 21.09 10.24
C PHE A 242 26.91 22.31 11.10
N LEU A 243 27.14 23.48 10.49
CA LEU A 243 27.36 24.74 11.22
C LEU A 243 26.13 25.14 12.06
N LYS A 244 24.91 24.94 11.55
CA LYS A 244 23.68 25.32 12.25
C LYS A 244 23.36 24.43 13.47
N CYS A 245 23.77 23.16 13.45
CA CYS A 245 23.62 22.24 14.59
C CYS A 245 24.73 22.37 15.65
N ASN A 246 25.87 23.00 15.31
CA ASN A 246 26.99 23.24 16.23
C ASN A 246 27.32 24.75 16.31
N PRO A 247 26.57 25.55 17.09
CA PRO A 247 26.73 27.00 17.12
C PRO A 247 28.13 27.45 17.55
N ARG A 248 28.84 26.67 18.38
CA ARG A 248 30.21 26.98 18.82
C ARG A 248 31.24 26.93 17.70
N LEU A 249 31.15 25.97 16.77
CA LEU A 249 32.04 25.89 15.61
C LEU A 249 31.68 26.94 14.54
N ALA A 250 30.40 27.28 14.41
CA ALA A 250 29.94 28.32 13.49
C ALA A 250 30.50 29.70 13.86
N ILE A 251 30.44 30.05 15.14
CA ILE A 251 30.99 31.31 15.66
C ILE A 251 32.52 31.35 15.45
N GLY A 252 33.22 30.24 15.71
CA GLY A 252 34.67 30.14 15.48
C GLY A 252 35.08 30.35 14.02
N SER A 253 34.35 29.74 13.08
CA SER A 253 34.61 29.90 11.63
C SER A 253 34.36 31.33 11.15
N ILE A 254 33.31 31.99 11.66
CA ILE A 254 32.98 33.38 11.32
C ILE A 254 34.05 34.33 11.89
N CYS A 255 34.44 34.17 13.16
CA CYS A 255 35.51 34.97 13.78
C CYS A 255 36.85 34.84 13.03
N LEU A 256 37.24 33.63 12.62
CA LEU A 256 38.47 33.41 11.87
C LEU A 256 38.43 34.12 10.51
N SER A 257 37.31 34.03 9.80
CA SER A 257 37.14 34.70 8.50
C SER A 257 37.19 36.23 8.62
N VAL A 258 36.61 36.81 9.67
CA VAL A 258 36.67 38.26 9.93
C VAL A 258 38.09 38.70 10.27
N LEU A 259 38.83 37.93 11.08
CA LEU A 259 40.23 38.24 11.41
C LEU A 259 41.15 38.20 10.19
N VAL A 260 40.95 37.22 9.29
CA VAL A 260 41.70 37.13 8.03
C VAL A 260 41.38 38.32 7.12
N ILE A 261 40.11 38.70 6.99
CA ILE A 261 39.71 39.89 6.22
C ILE A 261 40.34 41.15 6.81
N PHE A 262 40.30 41.31 8.13
CA PHE A 262 40.89 42.46 8.81
C PHE A 262 42.40 42.55 8.60
N TYR A 263 43.10 41.41 8.66
CA TYR A 263 44.53 41.31 8.39
C TYR A 263 44.88 41.67 6.93
N ILE A 264 44.08 41.20 5.97
CA ILE A 264 44.24 41.54 4.55
C ILE A 264 43.99 43.04 4.32
N CYS A 265 42.93 43.60 4.88
CA CYS A 265 42.64 45.03 4.78
C CYS A 265 43.73 45.89 5.41
N PHE A 266 44.29 45.46 6.54
CA PHE A 266 45.39 46.15 7.22
C PHE A 266 46.67 46.15 6.37
N PHE A 267 47.00 45.02 5.74
CA PHE A 267 48.16 44.93 4.84
C PHE A 267 47.99 45.75 3.55
N ILE A 268 46.78 45.80 3.00
CA ILE A 268 46.47 46.63 1.82
C ILE A 268 46.56 48.13 2.15
N PHE A 269 46.28 48.54 3.39
CA PHE A 269 46.33 49.94 3.80
C PHE A 269 47.75 50.43 4.15
N ILE A 270 48.69 49.51 4.41
CA ILE A 270 50.08 49.82 4.78
C ILE A 270 51.03 49.90 3.57
N ILE A 271 50.60 49.40 2.40
CA ILE A 271 51.32 49.49 1.12
C ILE A 271 50.80 50.70 0.34
#